data_AF-T1GGJ8-F1
#
_entry.id   AF-T1GGJ8-F1
#
_cell.length_a   1.000
_cell.length_b   1.000
_cell.length_c   1.000
_cell.angle_alpha   90.00
_cell.angle_beta   90.00
_cell.angle_gamma   90.00
#
_symmetry.space_group_name_H-M   'P 1'
#
loop_
_entity.id
_entity.type
_entity.pdbx_description
1 polymer ?
#
loop_
_entity_poly.entity_id
_entity_poly.type
_entity_poly.pdbx_seq_one_letter_code
_entity_poly.pdbx_strand_id
1 'polypeptide(L)'
;MLADEKNQLLVTNVWLKLEWNDMNLRWNTSEYGGVKDLRIPPHRIWKPDVLMYNSADEGFDGTYQTNVVVRNNGSCLYVPPGIFKSTCKIDITWFPFDDQRCEMKFEPYIDITFAIIIRRRTLYYFFNLIIPCVLIASMALLGFTLPPDSGEKLSLGVTILLSLTVFLNMVAETMPATSDAVPLLEMQTLTKCRIRFENYFYIGYRGY
;
A
#
# COMPACT_ATOMS: atom_id res chain seq x y z
N MET A 1 -6.41 8.25 -2.08
CA MET A 1 -5.57 7.09 -2.42
C MET A 1 -5.06 6.52 -1.12
N LEU A 2 -5.15 5.20 -0.95
CA LEU A 2 -4.66 4.46 0.20
C LEU A 2 -3.80 3.31 -0.33
N ALA A 3 -2.57 3.19 0.15
CA ALA A 3 -1.71 2.05 -0.14
C ALA A 3 -1.65 1.19 1.13
N ASP A 4 -2.12 -0.06 1.03
CA ASP A 4 -2.03 -1.05 2.09
C ASP A 4 -0.86 -1.98 1.76
N GLU A 5 0.25 -1.72 2.43
CA GLU A 5 1.50 -2.45 2.20
C GLU A 5 1.42 -3.89 2.69
N LYS A 6 0.67 -4.14 3.77
CA LYS A 6 0.53 -5.47 4.38
C LYS A 6 -0.26 -6.41 3.47
N ASN A 7 -1.37 -5.93 2.93
CA ASN A 7 -2.22 -6.69 2.03
C ASN A 7 -1.80 -6.58 0.56
N GLN A 8 -0.77 -5.77 0.25
CA GLN A 8 -0.29 -5.52 -1.12
C GLN A 8 -1.39 -4.95 -2.03
N LEU A 9 -2.21 -4.04 -1.49
CA LEU A 9 -3.35 -3.45 -2.17
C LEU A 9 -3.15 -1.95 -2.36
N LEU A 10 -3.52 -1.47 -3.54
CA LEU A 10 -3.65 -0.05 -3.81
C LEU A 10 -5.13 0.29 -4.03
N VAL A 11 -5.66 1.18 -3.19
CA VAL A 11 -7.03 1.66 -3.28
C VAL A 11 -7.04 3.11 -3.78
N THR A 12 -7.68 3.33 -4.93
CA THR A 12 -7.77 4.63 -5.58
C THR A 12 -9.22 5.05 -5.79
N ASN A 13 -9.51 6.34 -5.61
CA ASN A 13 -10.78 6.94 -6.00
C ASN A 13 -10.55 7.61 -7.35
N VAL A 14 -11.14 7.06 -8.40
CA VAL A 14 -10.91 7.48 -9.79
C VAL A 14 -12.23 7.78 -10.46
N TRP A 15 -12.23 8.82 -11.28
CA TRP A 15 -13.37 9.21 -12.10
C TRP A 15 -13.03 8.84 -13.54
N LEU A 16 -13.70 7.82 -14.07
CA LEU A 16 -13.46 7.38 -15.44
C LEU A 16 -14.23 8.30 -16.39
N LYS A 17 -13.54 9.08 -17.19
CA LYS A 17 -14.18 9.90 -18.23
C LYS A 17 -14.23 9.11 -19.54
N LEU A 18 -15.40 8.59 -19.87
CA LEU A 18 -15.65 7.83 -21.08
C LEU A 18 -16.46 8.68 -22.06
N GLU A 19 -15.96 8.83 -23.28
CA GLU A 19 -16.62 9.57 -24.34
C GLU A 19 -16.69 8.72 -25.60
N TRP A 20 -17.89 8.57 -26.17
CA TRP A 20 -18.11 7.87 -27.43
C TRP A 20 -19.17 8.60 -28.26
N ASN A 21 -19.34 8.17 -29.51
CA ASN A 21 -20.32 8.75 -30.43
C ASN A 21 -21.23 7.63 -30.93
N ASP A 22 -22.53 7.75 -30.66
CA ASP A 22 -23.55 6.82 -31.11
C ASP A 22 -24.44 7.48 -32.16
N MET A 23 -24.52 6.88 -33.35
CA MET A 23 -25.33 7.41 -34.45
C MET A 23 -26.83 7.22 -34.23
N ASN A 24 -27.24 6.19 -33.47
CA ASN A 24 -28.64 5.90 -33.19
C ASN A 24 -29.26 6.87 -32.17
N LEU A 25 -28.42 7.57 -31.39
CA LEU A 25 -28.83 8.54 -30.38
C LEU A 25 -28.78 9.99 -30.88
N ARG A 26 -28.89 10.20 -32.20
CA ARG A 26 -28.95 11.54 -32.81
C ARG A 26 -30.39 12.01 -32.98
N TRP A 27 -30.64 13.27 -32.69
CA TRP A 27 -31.95 13.90 -32.93
C TRP A 27 -31.80 15.35 -33.36
N ASN A 28 -32.82 15.84 -34.06
CA ASN A 28 -32.88 17.23 -34.48
C ASN A 28 -33.50 18.09 -33.38
N THR A 29 -32.75 19.06 -32.86
CA THR A 29 -33.22 19.95 -31.78
C THR A 29 -34.51 20.70 -32.13
N SER A 30 -34.76 21.00 -33.41
CA SER A 30 -35.96 21.73 -33.84
C SER A 30 -37.25 20.93 -33.70
N GLU A 31 -37.18 19.59 -33.77
CA GLU A 31 -38.35 18.70 -33.67
C GLU A 31 -38.76 18.42 -32.22
N TYR A 32 -37.83 18.62 -31.27
CA TYR A 32 -38.00 18.28 -29.86
C TYR A 32 -37.87 19.50 -28.94
N GLY A 33 -38.39 20.67 -29.36
CA GLY A 33 -38.48 21.85 -28.49
C GLY A 33 -37.13 22.44 -28.05
N GLY A 34 -36.07 22.24 -28.85
CA GLY A 34 -34.73 22.80 -28.59
C GLY A 34 -33.87 21.99 -27.61
N VAL A 35 -34.25 20.76 -27.25
CA VAL A 35 -33.47 19.90 -26.34
C VAL A 35 -32.11 19.55 -26.95
N LYS A 36 -31.02 19.98 -26.31
CA LYS A 36 -29.63 19.77 -26.77
C LYS A 36 -28.93 18.58 -26.11
N ASP A 37 -29.31 18.26 -24.88
CA ASP A 37 -28.73 17.19 -24.09
C ASP A 37 -29.79 16.44 -23.27
N LEU A 38 -29.55 15.15 -23.05
CA LEU A 38 -30.43 14.25 -22.32
C LEU A 38 -29.59 13.38 -21.37
N ARG A 39 -30.12 13.11 -20.18
CA ARG A 39 -29.49 12.22 -19.20
C ARG A 39 -30.21 10.89 -19.19
N ILE A 40 -29.54 9.84 -19.62
CA ILE A 40 -30.11 8.50 -19.73
C ILE A 40 -29.39 7.55 -18.77
N PRO A 41 -30.12 6.71 -18.00
CA PRO A 41 -29.51 5.68 -17.19
C PRO A 41 -28.67 4.70 -18.04
N PRO A 42 -27.51 4.24 -17.54
CA PRO A 42 -26.54 3.47 -18.33
C PRO A 42 -27.04 2.06 -18.71
N HIS A 43 -28.10 1.56 -18.06
CA HIS A 43 -28.71 0.26 -18.38
C HIS A 43 -29.66 0.29 -19.59
N ARG A 44 -29.98 1.48 -20.15
CA ARG A 44 -30.89 1.63 -21.30
C ARG A 44 -30.20 1.88 -22.62
N ILE A 45 -28.89 2.15 -22.58
CA ILE A 45 -28.09 2.44 -23.76
C ILE A 45 -26.83 1.59 -23.75
N TRP A 46 -26.22 1.43 -24.91
CA TRP A 46 -24.91 0.82 -24.99
C TRP A 46 -23.87 1.73 -24.32
N LYS A 47 -22.95 1.13 -23.56
CA LYS A 47 -21.80 1.78 -22.94
C LYS A 47 -20.56 0.90 -23.11
N PRO A 48 -19.35 1.46 -23.19
CA PRO A 48 -18.13 0.66 -23.17
C PRO A 48 -17.93 0.06 -21.77
N ASP A 49 -17.65 -1.23 -21.71
CA ASP A 49 -17.29 -1.93 -20.47
C ASP A 49 -15.77 -1.84 -20.28
N VAL A 50 -15.34 -1.19 -19.20
CA VAL A 50 -13.93 -1.04 -18.82
C VAL A 50 -13.75 -1.77 -17.50
N LEU A 51 -13.06 -2.92 -17.55
CA LEU A 51 -12.83 -3.76 -16.37
C LEU A 51 -11.35 -3.73 -15.99
N MET A 52 -11.08 -3.69 -14.70
CA MET A 52 -9.70 -3.75 -14.19
C MET A 52 -9.30 -5.21 -13.98
N TYR A 53 -8.29 -5.67 -14.72
CA TYR A 53 -7.86 -7.07 -14.70
C TYR A 53 -7.18 -7.45 -13.38
N ASN A 54 -6.28 -6.60 -12.89
CA ASN A 54 -5.60 -6.82 -11.62
C ASN A 54 -6.40 -6.31 -10.41
N SER A 55 -7.73 -6.42 -10.47
CA SER A 55 -8.62 -6.09 -9.36
C SER A 55 -8.45 -7.08 -8.21
N ALA A 56 -8.36 -6.54 -7.00
CA ALA A 56 -8.40 -7.27 -5.75
C ALA A 56 -9.76 -7.18 -5.04
N ASP A 57 -10.73 -6.51 -5.65
CA ASP A 57 -12.08 -6.38 -5.10
C ASP A 57 -12.95 -7.58 -5.47
N GLU A 58 -13.87 -7.96 -4.59
CA GLU A 58 -14.82 -9.07 -4.82
C GLU A 58 -15.87 -8.70 -5.89
N GLY A 59 -16.13 -7.40 -6.07
CA GLY A 59 -17.03 -6.88 -7.11
C GLY A 59 -16.30 -6.72 -8.45
N PHE A 60 -16.91 -7.25 -9.53
CA PHE A 60 -16.40 -7.08 -10.89
C PHE A 60 -16.48 -5.62 -11.39
N ASP A 61 -17.46 -4.84 -10.91
CA ASP A 61 -17.64 -3.42 -11.24
C ASP A 61 -17.52 -2.57 -9.95
N GLY A 62 -16.36 -1.95 -9.77
CA GLY A 62 -16.08 -1.03 -8.64
C GLY A 62 -16.63 0.39 -8.85
N THR A 63 -17.43 0.61 -9.90
CA THR A 63 -17.95 1.93 -10.25
C THR A 63 -19.38 2.16 -9.76
N TYR A 64 -19.67 3.40 -9.36
CA TYR A 64 -21.02 3.84 -9.04
C TYR A 64 -21.69 4.34 -10.32
N GLN A 65 -22.77 3.68 -10.73
CA GLN A 65 -23.48 3.99 -11.97
C GLN A 65 -24.10 5.40 -11.91
N THR A 66 -23.65 6.27 -12.81
CA THR A 66 -24.21 7.61 -13.03
C THR A 66 -25.01 7.66 -14.33
N ASN A 67 -25.81 8.70 -14.52
CA ASN A 67 -26.50 8.90 -15.80
C ASN A 67 -25.51 9.35 -16.88
N VAL A 68 -25.65 8.80 -18.08
CA VAL A 68 -24.89 9.20 -19.26
C VAL A 68 -25.48 10.47 -19.83
N VAL A 69 -24.64 11.46 -20.12
CA VAL A 69 -25.05 12.70 -20.79
C VAL A 69 -24.90 12.50 -22.29
N VAL A 70 -26.04 12.42 -22.98
CA VAL A 70 -26.11 12.27 -24.43
C VAL A 70 -26.44 13.63 -25.04
N ARG A 71 -25.65 14.08 -26.02
CA ARG A 71 -25.92 15.30 -26.79
C ARG A 71 -26.65 14.97 -28.10
N ASN A 72 -27.36 15.94 -28.65
CA ASN A 72 -28.14 15.81 -29.87
C ASN A 72 -27.34 15.36 -31.11
N ASN A 73 -26.03 15.62 -31.13
CA ASN A 73 -25.11 15.18 -32.18
C ASN A 73 -24.67 13.70 -32.06
N GLY A 74 -25.13 12.97 -31.04
CA GLY A 74 -24.78 11.57 -30.77
C GLY A 74 -23.58 11.39 -29.83
N SER A 75 -22.92 12.47 -29.39
CA SER A 75 -21.83 12.42 -28.41
C SER A 75 -22.38 12.03 -27.04
N CYS A 76 -21.86 10.94 -26.49
CA CYS A 76 -22.20 10.41 -25.19
C CYS A 76 -21.02 10.59 -24.23
N LEU A 77 -21.29 11.15 -23.05
CA LEU A 77 -20.32 11.35 -21.98
C LEU A 77 -20.78 10.59 -20.73
N TYR A 78 -19.96 9.66 -20.26
CA TYR A 78 -20.19 8.89 -19.05
C TYR A 78 -19.03 9.10 -18.07
N VAL A 79 -19.36 9.51 -16.85
CA VAL A 79 -18.38 9.78 -15.79
C VAL A 79 -18.80 9.12 -14.50
N PRO A 80 -18.61 7.79 -14.35
CA PRO A 80 -18.84 7.12 -13.09
C PRO A 80 -17.64 7.34 -12.14
N PRO A 81 -17.88 7.75 -10.88
CA PRO A 81 -16.86 7.64 -9.84
C PRO A 81 -16.74 6.16 -9.43
N GLY A 82 -15.53 5.70 -9.18
CA GLY A 82 -15.27 4.33 -8.76
C GLY A 82 -14.15 4.24 -7.74
N ILE A 83 -14.25 3.25 -6.87
CA ILE A 83 -13.18 2.89 -5.94
C ILE A 83 -12.49 1.66 -6.52
N PHE A 84 -11.31 1.85 -7.09
CA PHE A 84 -10.54 0.78 -7.70
C PHE A 84 -9.54 0.23 -6.69
N LYS A 85 -9.61 -1.07 -6.41
CA LYS A 85 -8.65 -1.80 -5.59
C LYS A 85 -7.80 -2.70 -6.49
N SER A 86 -6.55 -2.31 -6.73
CA SER A 86 -5.63 -3.09 -7.57
C SER A 86 -4.59 -3.82 -6.72
N THR A 87 -4.21 -5.02 -7.13
CA THR A 87 -3.04 -5.71 -6.57
C THR A 87 -1.76 -5.01 -6.99
N CYS A 88 -0.87 -4.74 -6.03
CA CYS A 88 0.42 -4.09 -6.28
C CYS A 88 1.51 -4.76 -5.45
N LYS A 89 2.53 -5.30 -6.13
CA LYS A 89 3.70 -5.87 -5.44
C LYS A 89 4.54 -4.74 -4.85
N ILE A 90 4.66 -4.73 -3.53
CA ILE A 90 5.46 -3.75 -2.77
C ILE A 90 6.89 -4.27 -2.62
N ASP A 91 7.88 -3.42 -2.88
CA ASP A 91 9.31 -3.72 -2.69
C ASP A 91 9.89 -2.91 -1.53
N ILE A 92 10.23 -3.57 -0.42
CA ILE A 92 10.72 -2.91 0.80
C ILE A 92 12.25 -3.02 0.98
N THR A 93 13.00 -3.32 -0.08
CA THR A 93 14.46 -3.45 -0.03
C THR A 93 15.16 -2.23 0.60
N TRP A 94 14.67 -1.04 0.27
CA TRP A 94 15.24 0.25 0.72
C TRP A 94 14.37 0.99 1.74
N PHE A 95 13.52 0.26 2.46
CA PHE A 95 12.68 0.83 3.50
C PHE A 95 13.52 1.66 4.50
N PRO A 96 13.05 2.85 4.95
CA PRO A 96 11.80 3.53 4.60
C PRO A 96 11.93 4.53 3.42
N PHE A 97 13.04 4.51 2.66
CA PHE A 97 13.34 5.43 1.55
C PHE A 97 12.94 4.86 0.17
N ASP A 98 12.00 3.94 0.17
CA ASP A 98 11.50 3.20 -0.97
C ASP A 98 10.57 4.04 -1.87
N ASP A 99 10.67 3.81 -3.18
CA ASP A 99 9.71 4.26 -4.20
C ASP A 99 8.91 3.05 -4.68
N GLN A 100 7.59 3.13 -4.58
CA GLN A 100 6.69 2.06 -4.98
C GLN A 100 6.07 2.37 -6.34
N ARG A 101 6.10 1.42 -7.26
CA ARG A 101 5.45 1.53 -8.58
C ARG A 101 4.32 0.52 -8.68
N CYS A 102 3.09 1.01 -8.70
CA CYS A 102 1.88 0.22 -8.88
C CYS A 102 1.27 0.46 -10.25
N GLU A 103 0.77 -0.58 -10.90
CA GLU A 103 0.15 -0.47 -12.23
C GLU A 103 -1.31 -0.93 -12.16
N MET A 104 -2.23 -0.15 -12.72
CA MET A 104 -3.62 -0.55 -12.92
C MET A 104 -3.81 -0.92 -14.38
N LYS A 105 -4.20 -2.17 -14.66
CA LYS A 105 -4.36 -2.72 -16.00
C LYS A 105 -5.85 -2.87 -16.31
N PHE A 106 -6.29 -2.25 -17.39
CA PHE A 106 -7.68 -2.31 -17.84
C PHE A 106 -7.82 -3.18 -19.10
N GLU A 107 -8.72 -4.16 -19.08
CA GLU A 107 -9.08 -5.02 -20.21
C GLU A 107 -10.52 -4.70 -20.66
N PRO A 108 -10.91 -4.89 -21.95
CA PRO A 108 -10.20 -5.61 -23.02
C PRO A 108 -9.22 -4.75 -23.86
N TYR A 109 -9.00 -3.50 -23.51
CA TYR A 109 -8.15 -2.59 -24.26
C TYR A 109 -6.66 -2.83 -23.96
N ILE A 110 -5.96 -3.48 -24.89
CA ILE A 110 -4.56 -3.94 -24.81
C ILE A 110 -3.49 -2.88 -24.43
N ASP A 111 -3.84 -1.60 -24.30
CA ASP A 111 -2.85 -0.52 -24.09
C ASP A 111 -3.28 0.57 -23.08
N ILE A 112 -4.15 0.24 -22.11
CA ILE A 112 -4.49 1.17 -21.02
C ILE A 112 -3.91 0.66 -19.70
N THR A 113 -2.67 1.06 -19.42
CA THR A 113 -2.00 0.82 -18.13
C THR A 113 -1.70 2.15 -17.45
N PHE A 114 -2.26 2.36 -16.26
CA PHE A 114 -1.95 3.52 -15.44
C PHE A 114 -0.89 3.15 -14.41
N ALA A 115 0.30 3.74 -14.52
CA ALA A 115 1.36 3.59 -13.54
C ALA A 115 1.30 4.71 -12.48
N ILE A 116 1.22 4.32 -11.21
CA ILE A 116 1.22 5.19 -10.05
C ILE A 116 2.54 4.99 -9.30
N ILE A 117 3.31 6.06 -9.18
CA ILE A 117 4.55 6.07 -8.40
C ILE A 117 4.27 6.75 -7.06
N ILE A 118 4.50 6.04 -5.97
CA ILE A 118 4.23 6.47 -4.60
C ILE A 118 5.56 6.57 -3.86
N ARG A 119 5.78 7.68 -3.15
CA ARG A 119 6.97 7.89 -2.32
C ARG A 119 6.58 8.05 -0.85
N ARG A 120 7.24 7.30 0.03
CA ARG A 120 6.97 7.30 1.47
C ARG A 120 7.44 8.59 2.15
N ARG A 121 6.70 9.06 3.16
CA ARG A 121 7.15 10.11 4.08
C ARG A 121 8.05 9.50 5.17
N THR A 122 9.36 9.56 4.94
CA THR A 122 10.38 8.86 5.76
C THR A 122 10.52 9.35 7.20
N LEU A 123 10.24 10.63 7.47
CA LEU A 123 10.48 11.23 8.80
C LEU A 123 9.75 10.52 9.94
N TYR A 124 8.50 10.11 9.73
CA TYR A 124 7.73 9.41 10.76
C TYR A 124 8.38 8.07 11.16
N TYR A 125 8.81 7.30 10.18
CA TYR A 125 9.50 6.02 10.39
C TYR A 125 10.89 6.24 10.97
N PHE A 126 11.58 7.32 10.59
CA PHE A 126 12.85 7.68 11.19
C PHE A 126 12.73 7.90 12.72
N PHE A 127 11.79 8.75 13.16
CA PHE A 127 11.63 9.03 14.59
C PHE A 127 11.08 7.83 15.38
N ASN A 128 10.18 7.03 14.80
CA ASN A 128 9.50 5.95 15.54
C ASN A 128 10.14 4.56 15.38
N LEU A 129 11.04 4.37 14.43
CA LEU A 129 11.68 3.08 14.12
C LEU A 129 13.20 3.15 14.30
N ILE A 130 13.86 4.13 13.66
CA ILE A 130 15.33 4.25 13.71
C ILE A 130 15.82 4.68 15.10
N ILE A 131 15.22 5.72 15.69
CA ILE A 131 15.67 6.23 17.00
C ILE A 131 15.55 5.18 18.10
N PRO A 132 14.42 4.47 18.29
CA PRO A 132 14.34 3.39 19.27
C PRO A 132 15.36 2.28 19.04
N CYS A 133 15.61 1.90 17.78
CA CYS A 133 16.63 0.90 17.45
C CYS A 133 18.04 1.35 17.88
N VAL A 134 18.41 2.61 17.61
CA VAL A 134 19.70 3.18 18.04
C VAL A 134 19.80 3.25 19.56
N LEU A 135 18.72 3.63 20.25
CA LEU A 135 18.68 3.66 21.71
C LEU A 135 18.86 2.25 22.32
N ILE A 136 18.14 1.25 21.81
CA ILE A 136 18.29 -0.15 22.26
C ILE A 136 19.71 -0.64 22.00
N ALA A 137 20.30 -0.35 20.84
CA ALA A 137 21.68 -0.70 20.51
C ALA A 137 22.70 -0.01 21.45
N SER A 138 22.42 1.23 21.87
CA SER A 138 23.28 1.95 22.84
C SER A 138 23.18 1.36 24.25
N MET A 139 21.97 1.00 24.71
CA MET A 139 21.76 0.34 26.00
C MET A 139 22.43 -1.04 26.04
N ALA A 140 22.36 -1.74 24.91
CA ALA A 140 23.09 -2.98 24.66
C ALA A 140 24.60 -2.83 24.88
N LEU A 141 25.23 -1.81 24.28
CA LEU A 141 26.66 -1.55 24.46
C LEU A 141 27.04 -1.24 25.92
N LEU A 142 26.21 -0.47 26.63
CA LEU A 142 26.41 -0.19 28.05
C LEU A 142 26.36 -1.47 28.91
N GLY A 143 25.50 -2.43 28.56
CA GLY A 143 25.44 -3.73 29.24
C GLY A 143 26.76 -4.53 29.20
N PHE A 144 27.59 -4.33 28.17
CA PHE A 144 28.93 -4.94 28.11
C PHE A 144 29.94 -4.27 29.05
N THR A 145 29.75 -2.98 29.36
CA THR A 145 30.66 -2.22 30.25
C THR A 145 30.37 -2.46 31.73
N LEU A 146 29.24 -3.06 32.07
CA LEU A 146 28.84 -3.30 33.46
C LEU A 146 29.57 -4.55 34.04
N PRO A 147 30.22 -4.44 35.21
CA PRO A 147 30.88 -5.56 35.86
C PRO A 147 29.87 -6.67 36.21
N PRO A 148 30.27 -7.95 36.08
CA PRO A 148 29.37 -9.09 36.27
C PRO A 148 28.89 -9.25 37.72
N ASP A 149 29.61 -8.72 38.70
CA ASP A 149 29.24 -8.82 40.13
C ASP A 149 27.99 -8.01 40.52
N SER A 150 27.47 -7.19 39.60
CA SER A 150 26.24 -6.43 39.80
C SER A 150 25.03 -7.22 39.28
N GLY A 151 24.13 -7.61 40.19
CA GLY A 151 22.88 -8.33 39.84
C GLY A 151 21.96 -7.61 38.85
N GLU A 152 22.18 -6.30 38.65
CA GLU A 152 21.47 -5.46 37.67
C GLU A 152 21.76 -5.83 36.21
N LYS A 153 22.88 -6.50 35.93
CA LYS A 153 23.26 -6.93 34.57
C LYS A 153 22.25 -7.90 33.95
N LEU A 154 21.70 -8.81 34.76
CA LEU A 154 20.68 -9.77 34.34
C LEU A 154 19.35 -9.06 34.04
N SER A 155 18.94 -8.15 34.92
CA SER A 155 17.73 -7.34 34.75
C SER A 155 17.78 -6.49 33.47
N LEU A 156 18.93 -5.84 33.21
CA LEU A 156 19.18 -5.08 31.98
C LEU A 156 19.11 -5.95 30.72
N GLY A 157 19.68 -7.15 30.74
CA GLY A 157 19.62 -8.02 29.55
C GLY A 157 18.22 -8.57 29.25
N VAL A 158 17.42 -8.89 30.28
CA VAL A 158 16.02 -9.33 30.09
C VAL A 158 15.16 -8.19 29.52
N THR A 159 15.31 -6.97 30.05
CA THR A 159 14.57 -5.81 29.54
C THR A 159 14.93 -5.49 28.08
N ILE A 160 16.22 -5.57 27.71
CA ILE A 160 16.68 -5.40 26.32
C ILE A 160 16.08 -6.48 25.41
N LEU A 161 16.13 -7.77 25.79
CA LEU A 161 15.56 -8.87 25.01
C LEU A 161 14.05 -8.73 24.82
N LEU A 162 13.32 -8.34 25.87
CA LEU A 162 11.88 -8.10 25.77
C LEU A 162 11.59 -6.92 24.85
N SER A 163 12.31 -5.80 25.00
CA SER A 163 12.14 -4.62 24.15
C SER A 163 12.43 -4.90 22.68
N LEU A 164 13.49 -5.67 22.37
CA LEU A 164 13.81 -6.13 21.02
C LEU A 164 12.70 -7.01 20.46
N THR A 165 12.17 -7.96 21.24
CA THR A 165 11.09 -8.85 20.79
C THR A 165 9.81 -8.08 20.48
N VAL A 166 9.41 -7.15 21.36
CA VAL A 166 8.22 -6.30 21.14
C VAL A 166 8.42 -5.43 19.89
N PHE A 167 9.59 -4.83 19.73
CA PHE A 167 9.90 -4.01 18.56
C PHE A 167 9.87 -4.83 17.27
N LEU A 168 10.51 -6.01 17.24
CA LEU A 168 10.50 -6.89 16.08
C LEU A 168 9.09 -7.35 15.70
N ASN A 169 8.23 -7.63 16.69
CA ASN A 169 6.82 -7.97 16.44
C ASN A 169 6.06 -6.79 15.82
N MET A 170 6.25 -5.57 16.35
CA MET A 170 5.64 -4.36 15.78
C MET A 170 6.05 -4.15 14.32
N VAL A 171 7.36 -4.26 14.01
CA VAL A 171 7.84 -4.11 12.63
C VAL A 171 7.28 -5.22 11.74
N ALA A 172 7.27 -6.48 12.21
CA ALA A 172 6.71 -7.60 11.46
C ALA A 172 5.21 -7.43 11.14
N GLU A 173 4.43 -6.82 12.03
CA GLU A 173 3.00 -6.57 11.80
C GLU A 173 2.73 -5.48 10.74
N THR A 174 3.69 -4.56 10.54
CA THR A 174 3.57 -3.47 9.57
C THR A 174 4.00 -3.84 8.15
N MET A 175 4.72 -4.94 7.97
CA MET A 175 5.29 -5.34 6.68
C MET A 175 4.44 -6.43 5.99
N PRO A 176 4.45 -6.50 4.65
CA PRO A 176 3.86 -7.63 3.93
C PRO A 176 4.56 -8.95 4.28
N ALA A 177 3.79 -10.02 4.40
CA ALA A 177 4.28 -11.38 4.64
C ALA A 177 4.86 -12.03 3.37
N THR A 178 5.74 -11.34 2.65
CA THR A 178 6.34 -11.84 1.40
C THR A 178 7.80 -12.23 1.61
N SER A 179 8.21 -13.38 1.03
CA SER A 179 9.57 -13.91 1.10
C SER A 179 10.63 -13.01 0.46
N ASP A 180 10.24 -12.22 -0.55
CA ASP A 180 11.18 -11.42 -1.35
C ASP A 180 11.48 -10.05 -0.72
N ALA A 181 10.70 -9.64 0.27
CA ALA A 181 10.64 -8.25 0.73
C ALA A 181 10.88 -8.20 2.25
N VAL A 182 11.95 -8.81 2.76
CA VAL A 182 12.40 -8.56 4.14
C VAL A 182 13.39 -7.39 4.09
N PRO A 183 13.28 -6.34 4.93
CA PRO A 183 14.25 -5.25 4.92
C PRO A 183 15.59 -5.79 5.42
N LEU A 184 16.49 -6.08 4.47
CA LEU A 184 17.71 -6.85 4.74
C LEU A 184 18.61 -6.15 5.74
N LEU A 185 18.64 -4.82 5.78
CA LEU A 185 19.55 -4.06 6.63
C LEU A 185 19.10 -4.02 8.10
N GLU A 186 17.84 -3.65 8.37
CA GLU A 186 17.35 -3.47 9.74
C GLU A 186 17.10 -4.81 10.43
N MET A 187 16.38 -5.73 9.78
CA MET A 187 16.06 -7.03 10.37
C MET A 187 17.31 -7.89 10.58
N GLN A 188 18.28 -7.89 9.66
CA GLN A 188 19.54 -8.62 9.93
C GLN A 188 20.33 -8.00 11.08
N THR A 189 20.35 -6.68 11.20
CA THR A 189 21.09 -6.00 12.29
C THR A 189 20.47 -6.31 13.64
N LEU A 190 19.14 -6.19 13.75
CA LEU A 190 18.40 -6.51 14.97
C LEU A 190 18.46 -7.99 15.34
N THR A 191 18.35 -8.89 14.35
CA THR A 191 18.43 -10.34 14.58
C THR A 191 19.83 -10.75 15.03
N LYS A 192 20.88 -10.21 14.40
CA LYS A 192 22.27 -10.41 14.84
C LYS A 192 22.50 -9.87 16.25
N CYS A 193 21.91 -8.71 16.59
CA CYS A 193 21.96 -8.14 17.93
C CYS A 193 21.33 -9.10 18.95
N ARG A 194 20.09 -9.56 18.70
CA ARG A 194 19.37 -10.51 19.56
C ARG A 194 20.16 -11.81 19.79
N ILE A 195 20.66 -12.45 18.72
CA ILE A 195 21.45 -13.69 18.83
C ILE A 195 22.74 -13.47 19.62
N ARG A 196 23.40 -12.31 19.44
CA ARG A 196 24.62 -11.98 20.20
C ARG A 196 24.32 -11.74 21.67
N PHE A 197 23.17 -11.15 22.02
CA PHE A 197 22.72 -10.97 23.40
C PHE A 197 22.32 -12.29 24.07
N GLU A 198 21.55 -13.14 23.38
CA GLU A 198 21.19 -14.48 23.89
C GLU A 198 22.44 -15.32 24.21
N ASN A 199 23.43 -15.31 23.30
CA ASN A 199 24.71 -15.98 23.53
C ASN A 199 25.47 -15.39 24.73
N TYR A 200 25.42 -14.06 24.92
CA TYR A 200 26.08 -13.41 26.05
C TYR A 200 25.42 -13.76 27.39
N PHE A 201 24.09 -13.84 27.42
CA PHE A 201 23.33 -14.31 28.57
C PHE A 201 23.67 -15.77 28.91
N TYR A 202 23.77 -16.63 27.89
CA TYR A 202 24.16 -18.03 28.05
C TYR A 202 25.59 -18.21 28.59
N ILE A 203 26.53 -17.39 28.13
CA ILE A 203 27.93 -17.44 28.60
C ILE A 203 28.04 -16.88 30.03
N GLY A 204 27.32 -15.81 30.36
CA GLY A 204 27.26 -15.25 31.71
C GLY A 204 26.71 -16.22 32.75
N TYR A 205 25.73 -17.04 32.39
CA TYR A 205 25.20 -18.11 33.26
C TYR A 205 26.16 -19.29 33.46
N ARG A 206 27.15 -19.49 32.58
CA ARG A 206 28.11 -20.61 32.67
C ARG A 206 29.37 -20.26 33.47
N GLY A 207 29.52 -18.99 33.86
CA GLY A 207 30.62 -18.47 34.67
C GLY A 207 30.32 -18.35 36.17
N TYR A 208 29.12 -18.78 36.61
CA TYR A 208 28.73 -18.95 38.01
C TYR A 208 28.59 -20.44 38.35
#